data_AF-A0A2I1HLU2-F1
#
_entry.id   AF-A0A2I1HLU2-F1
#
_cell.length_a   1.000
_cell.length_b   1.000
_cell.length_c   1.000
_cell.angle_alpha   90.00
_cell.angle_beta   90.00
_cell.angle_gamma   90.00
#
_symmetry.space_group_name_H-M   'P 1'
#
loop_
_entity.id
_entity.type
_entity.pdbx_description
1 polymer ?
#
loop_
_entity_poly.entity_id
_entity_poly.type
_entity_poly.pdbx_seq_one_letter_code
_entity_poly.pdbx_strand_id
1 'polypeptide(L)'
;MSKWKAKGGLPCNKIFMERIRKRIANGEKNIKISDSGKHFSYVVVNDSPRYKEDGTKSIRKGDYMEFANIAKEFNMEIDISYYLEQMVGMCARFINEDDSYQPPPSDKIMQIKDSDKTLFL
;
A
#
# COMPACT_ATOMS: atom_id res chain seq x y z
N MET A 1 -5.72 -9.05 -29.47
CA MET A 1 -5.36 -9.54 -28.12
C MET A 1 -4.14 -8.80 -27.64
N SER A 2 -4.31 -7.83 -26.74
CA SER A 2 -3.20 -7.04 -26.19
C SER A 2 -2.39 -7.92 -25.23
N LYS A 3 -1.10 -8.13 -25.51
CA LYS A 3 -0.15 -8.80 -24.59
C LYS A 3 -0.10 -8.00 -23.29
N TRP A 4 -0.75 -8.49 -22.24
CA TRP A 4 -0.52 -8.03 -20.88
C TRP A 4 0.95 -8.27 -20.54
N LYS A 5 1.74 -7.20 -20.44
CA LYS A 5 3.05 -7.26 -19.80
C LYS A 5 2.83 -7.05 -18.31
N ALA A 6 3.29 -8.00 -17.48
CA ALA A 6 3.40 -7.77 -16.05
C ALA A 6 4.26 -6.51 -15.85
N LYS A 7 3.68 -5.47 -15.23
CA LYS A 7 4.47 -4.35 -14.70
C LYS A 7 5.52 -4.98 -13.78
N GLY A 8 6.80 -4.76 -14.08
CA GLY A 8 7.93 -5.41 -13.43
C GLY A 8 7.75 -5.51 -11.92
N GLY A 9 8.13 -6.67 -11.35
CA GLY A 9 7.87 -7.03 -9.95
C GLY A 9 7.98 -5.85 -9.00
N LEU A 10 6.91 -5.63 -8.23
CA LEU A 10 6.65 -4.50 -7.34
C LEU A 10 7.95 -3.85 -6.79
N PRO A 11 8.24 -2.59 -7.15
CA PRO A 11 9.43 -1.87 -6.67
C PRO A 11 9.62 -1.94 -5.15
N CYS A 12 8.52 -1.98 -4.38
CA CYS A 12 8.54 -2.05 -2.92
C CYS A 12 9.10 -3.37 -2.38
N ASN A 13 8.80 -4.52 -2.97
CA ASN A 13 9.31 -5.81 -2.49
C ASN A 13 10.83 -5.90 -2.68
N LYS A 14 11.33 -5.36 -3.80
CA LYS A 14 12.78 -5.30 -4.05
C LYS A 14 13.47 -4.41 -3.02
N ILE A 15 12.95 -3.19 -2.79
CA ILE A 15 13.46 -2.25 -1.79
C ILE A 15 13.48 -2.90 -0.40
N PHE A 16 12.36 -3.51 0.00
CA PHE A 16 12.24 -4.21 1.27
C PHE A 16 13.30 -5.30 1.42
N MET A 17 13.42 -6.21 0.43
CA MET A 17 14.36 -7.32 0.50
C MET A 17 15.82 -6.86 0.50
N GLU A 18 16.18 -5.80 -0.25
CA GLU A 18 17.52 -5.21 -0.19
C GLU A 18 17.84 -4.65 1.20
N ARG A 19 16.88 -3.95 1.83
CA ARG A 19 17.02 -3.44 3.20
C ARG A 19 17.21 -4.56 4.22
N ILE A 20 16.40 -5.61 4.13
CA ILE A 20 16.51 -6.79 5.01
C ILE A 20 17.88 -7.49 4.82
N ARG A 21 18.35 -7.66 3.59
CA ARG A 21 19.67 -8.26 3.34
C ARG A 21 20.81 -7.43 3.95
N LYS A 22 20.72 -6.09 3.89
CA LYS A 22 21.70 -5.20 4.56
C LYS A 22 21.70 -5.39 6.08
N ARG A 23 20.52 -5.52 6.71
CA ARG A 23 20.40 -5.80 8.15
C ARG A 23 21.07 -7.13 8.55
N ILE A 24 20.85 -8.18 7.77
CA ILE A 24 21.51 -9.48 7.97
C ILE A 24 23.02 -9.37 7.79
N ALA A 25 23.48 -8.68 6.75
CA ALA A 25 24.90 -8.45 6.50
C ALA A 25 25.57 -7.65 7.65
N ASN A 26 24.82 -6.78 8.31
CA ASN A 26 25.25 -6.03 9.49
C ASN A 26 25.15 -6.82 10.81
N GLY A 27 24.81 -8.12 10.75
CA GLY A 27 24.86 -9.03 11.90
C GLY A 27 23.53 -9.26 12.62
N GLU A 28 22.39 -8.85 12.06
CA GLU A 28 21.08 -9.07 12.68
C GLU A 28 20.61 -10.53 12.50
N LYS A 29 20.90 -11.38 13.49
CA LYS A 29 20.73 -12.85 13.43
C LYS A 29 19.27 -13.33 13.60
N ASN A 30 18.37 -12.47 14.07
CA ASN A 30 16.96 -12.82 14.31
C ASN A 30 16.15 -12.90 13.01
N ILE A 31 16.73 -12.45 11.89
CA ILE A 31 16.08 -12.46 10.59
C ILE A 31 16.46 -13.73 9.84
N LYS A 32 15.47 -14.61 9.61
CA LYS A 32 15.64 -15.80 8.76
C LYS A 32 14.86 -15.60 7.47
N ILE A 33 15.57 -15.30 6.37
CA ILE A 33 14.96 -15.30 5.03
C ILE A 33 14.76 -16.77 4.63
N SER A 34 13.53 -17.14 4.26
CA SER A 34 13.27 -18.46 3.66
C SER A 34 13.85 -18.51 2.24
N ASP A 35 14.47 -19.63 1.88
CA ASP A 35 15.00 -19.83 0.53
C ASP A 35 13.92 -19.71 -0.56
N SER A 36 14.39 -19.33 -1.75
CA SER A 36 13.63 -18.76 -2.86
C SER A 36 12.39 -19.58 -3.27
N GLY A 37 11.29 -18.86 -3.52
CA GLY A 37 10.00 -19.42 -4.00
C GLY A 37 8.86 -19.41 -2.98
N LYS A 38 9.13 -19.16 -1.70
CA LYS A 38 8.09 -19.09 -0.66
C LYS A 38 7.56 -17.65 -0.48
N HIS A 39 6.24 -17.53 -0.31
CA HIS A 39 5.59 -16.29 0.10
C HIS A 39 6.02 -15.95 1.54
N PHE A 40 6.18 -14.67 1.86
CA PHE A 40 6.44 -14.20 3.22
C PHE A 40 5.32 -13.27 3.68
N SER A 41 5.04 -13.28 4.98
CA SER A 41 4.09 -12.36 5.60
C SER A 41 4.81 -11.09 6.04
N TYR A 42 4.22 -9.93 5.76
CA TYR A 42 4.77 -8.63 6.11
C TYR A 42 3.68 -7.68 6.61
N VAL A 43 4.09 -6.69 7.39
CA VAL A 43 3.27 -5.56 7.83
C VAL A 43 3.95 -4.25 7.47
N VAL A 44 3.21 -3.14 7.42
CA VAL A 44 3.77 -1.79 7.35
C VAL A 44 3.83 -1.23 8.76
N VAL A 45 5.02 -0.83 9.21
CA VAL A 45 5.24 -0.32 10.56
C VAL A 45 5.33 1.20 10.59
N ASN A 46 4.82 1.81 11.65
CA ASN A 46 5.00 3.22 11.98
C ASN A 46 6.35 3.43 12.69
N ASP A 47 7.43 3.02 12.03
CA ASP A 47 8.78 3.19 12.54
C ASP A 47 9.27 4.63 12.34
N SER A 48 10.35 5.01 13.05
CA SER A 48 11.00 6.31 12.92
C SER A 48 11.17 6.69 11.43
N PRO A 49 10.99 7.97 11.08
CA PRO A 49 11.11 8.44 9.70
C PRO A 49 12.39 7.94 9.06
N ARG A 50 12.25 7.20 7.95
CA ARG A 50 13.41 6.70 7.20
C ARG A 50 13.76 7.73 6.16
N TYR A 51 14.94 8.32 6.28
CA TYR A 51 15.38 9.37 5.36
C TYR A 51 16.14 8.79 4.17
N LYS A 52 15.95 9.40 3.01
CA LYS A 52 16.80 9.17 1.84
C LYS A 52 18.13 9.91 2.01
N GLU A 53 19.06 9.68 1.08
CA GLU A 53 20.36 10.37 1.04
C GLU A 53 20.23 11.90 0.94
N ASP A 54 19.14 12.39 0.34
CA ASP A 54 18.81 13.82 0.24
C ASP A 54 18.16 14.42 1.51
N GLY A 55 18.01 13.63 2.58
CA GLY A 55 17.40 14.08 3.84
C GLY A 55 15.86 14.15 3.81
N THR A 56 15.19 13.74 2.73
CA THR A 56 13.72 13.68 2.69
C THR A 56 13.19 12.39 3.32
N LYS A 57 12.05 12.47 4.02
CA LYS A 57 11.35 11.27 4.53
C LYS A 57 10.97 10.39 3.36
N SER A 58 11.32 9.11 3.43
CA SER A 58 10.89 8.15 2.43
C SER A 58 9.38 8.03 2.47
N ILE A 59 8.76 7.98 1.30
CA ILE A 59 7.35 7.67 1.10
C ILE A 59 7.17 6.26 0.53
N ARG A 60 8.27 5.52 0.34
CA ARG A 60 8.24 4.22 -0.33
C ARG A 60 7.82 3.17 0.69
N LYS A 61 6.66 2.54 0.45
CA LYS A 61 6.13 1.44 1.29
C LYS A 61 7.21 0.41 1.67
N GLY A 62 8.06 0.00 0.72
CA GLY A 62 9.11 -1.00 0.94
C GLY A 62 10.13 -0.63 2.03
N ASP A 63 10.33 0.67 2.29
CA ASP A 63 11.20 1.14 3.37
C ASP A 63 10.57 0.90 4.76
N TYR A 64 9.24 0.82 4.85
CA TYR A 64 8.47 0.64 6.08
C TYR A 64 7.85 -0.76 6.21
N MET A 65 8.04 -1.64 5.24
CA MET A 65 7.63 -3.04 5.36
C MET A 65 8.53 -3.77 6.36
N GLU A 66 7.96 -4.64 7.20
CA GLU A 66 8.70 -5.51 8.11
C GLU A 66 8.10 -6.92 8.10
N PHE A 67 8.91 -7.94 8.42
CA PHE A 67 8.36 -9.29 8.59
C PHE A 67 7.40 -9.34 9.78
N ALA A 68 6.24 -9.96 9.62
CA ALA A 68 5.19 -9.95 10.63
C ALA A 68 5.62 -10.58 11.97
N ASN A 69 6.45 -11.63 11.93
CA ASN A 69 7.01 -12.24 13.13
C ASN A 69 7.98 -11.31 13.87
N ILE A 70 8.82 -10.58 13.13
CA ILE A 70 9.75 -9.60 13.70
C ILE A 70 8.98 -8.44 14.32
N ALA A 71 8.02 -7.87 13.58
CA ALA A 71 7.19 -6.79 14.11
C ALA A 71 6.49 -7.19 15.41
N LYS A 72 5.98 -8.42 15.48
CA LYS A 72 5.37 -8.98 16.69
C LYS A 72 6.39 -9.18 17.83
N GLU A 73 7.55 -9.76 17.52
CA GLU A 73 8.61 -10.04 18.51
C GLU A 73 9.15 -8.76 19.16
N PHE A 74 9.34 -7.71 18.37
CA PHE A 74 9.86 -6.42 18.84
C PHE A 74 8.76 -5.41 19.21
N ASN A 75 7.49 -5.84 19.24
CA ASN A 75 6.33 -4.98 19.52
C ASN A 75 6.35 -3.66 18.72
N MET A 76 6.65 -3.77 17.43
CA MET A 76 6.70 -2.61 16.53
C MET A 76 5.29 -2.08 16.28
N GLU A 77 5.15 -0.76 16.32
CA GLU A 77 3.89 -0.10 16.01
C GLU A 77 3.53 -0.31 14.53
N ILE A 78 2.31 -0.76 14.26
CA ILE A 78 1.79 -0.92 12.90
C ILE A 78 1.22 0.43 12.44
N ASP A 79 1.49 0.83 11.21
CA ASP A 79 0.89 2.03 10.61
C ASP A 79 -0.58 1.76 10.25
N ILE A 80 -1.48 1.95 11.22
CA ILE A 80 -2.91 1.71 11.04
C ILE A 80 -3.49 2.66 9.97
N SER A 81 -3.03 3.90 9.93
CA SER A 81 -3.46 4.91 8.96
C SER A 81 -3.23 4.44 7.53
N TYR A 82 -2.05 3.85 7.25
CA TYR A 82 -1.75 3.28 5.95
C TYR A 82 -2.80 2.24 5.50
N TYR A 83 -3.26 1.36 6.39
CA TYR A 83 -4.27 0.36 6.04
C TYR A 83 -5.66 0.97 5.89
N LEU A 84 -6.02 1.92 6.75
CA LEU A 84 -7.31 2.61 6.67
C LEU A 84 -7.46 3.36 5.35
N GLU A 85 -6.44 4.09 4.91
CA GLU A 85 -6.46 4.81 3.63
C GLU A 85 -6.74 3.89 2.44
N GLN A 86 -6.18 2.67 2.45
CA GLN A 86 -6.45 1.69 1.38
C GLN A 86 -7.90 1.19 1.42
N MET A 87 -8.51 1.09 2.60
CA MET A 87 -9.88 0.63 2.77
C MET A 87 -10.92 1.69 2.41
N VAL A 88 -10.64 2.98 2.64
CA VAL A 88 -11.58 4.08 2.37
C VAL A 88 -12.09 4.04 0.93
N GLY A 89 -11.20 3.85 -0.05
CA GLY A 89 -11.59 3.75 -1.45
C GLY A 89 -12.45 2.53 -1.77
N MET A 90 -12.24 1.41 -1.07
CA MET A 90 -13.09 0.22 -1.22
C MET A 90 -14.47 0.46 -0.61
N CYS A 91 -14.52 1.00 0.62
CA CYS A 91 -15.76 1.34 1.30
C CYS A 91 -16.60 2.34 0.50
N ALA A 92 -15.97 3.38 -0.07
CA ALA A 92 -16.66 4.36 -0.90
C ALA A 92 -17.32 3.71 -2.13
N ARG A 93 -16.65 2.73 -2.78
CA ARG A 93 -17.24 1.99 -3.91
C ARG A 93 -18.43 1.16 -3.48
N PHE A 94 -18.33 0.43 -2.36
CA PHE A 94 -19.45 -0.35 -1.83
C PHE A 94 -20.67 0.53 -1.55
N ILE A 95 -20.48 1.69 -0.93
CA ILE A 95 -21.56 2.66 -0.67
C ILE A 95 -22.14 3.18 -1.98
N ASN A 96 -21.29 3.50 -2.96
CA ASN A 96 -21.74 4.06 -4.24
C ASN A 96 -22.38 3.04 -5.18
N GLU A 97 -22.20 1.73 -4.98
CA GLU A 97 -22.81 0.68 -5.80
C GLU A 97 -24.12 0.15 -5.21
N ASP A 98 -24.35 0.35 -3.92
CA ASP A 98 -25.56 -0.09 -3.25
C ASP A 98 -26.65 1.00 -3.30
N ASP A 99 -27.74 0.67 -4.00
CA ASP A 99 -28.90 1.53 -4.21
C ASP A 99 -29.51 2.06 -2.91
N SER A 100 -29.34 1.35 -1.78
CA SER A 100 -29.86 1.77 -0.47
C SER A 100 -29.16 3.01 0.08
N TYR A 101 -27.94 3.31 -0.38
CA TYR A 101 -27.19 4.49 0.00
C TYR A 101 -27.21 5.60 -1.06
N GLN A 102 -27.92 5.39 -2.18
CA GLN A 102 -28.05 6.42 -3.20
C GLN A 102 -28.95 7.55 -2.72
N PRO A 103 -28.58 8.82 -2.99
CA PRO A 103 -29.44 9.94 -2.68
C PRO A 103 -30.75 9.87 -3.48
N PRO A 104 -31.87 10.38 -2.93
CA PRO A 104 -33.13 10.44 -3.67
C PRO A 104 -32.97 11.21 -4.99
N PRO A 105 -33.75 10.90 -6.04
CA PRO A 105 -33.69 11.65 -7.30
C PRO A 105 -33.98 13.16 -7.14
N SER A 106 -34.69 13.55 -6.08
CA SER A 106 -34.98 14.94 -5.74
C SER A 106 -33.80 15.68 -5.13
N ASP A 107 -32.72 14.99 -4.77
CA ASP A 107 -31.57 15.61 -4.13
C ASP A 107 -30.76 16.46 -5.12
N LYS A 108 -30.24 17.60 -4.66
CA LYS A 108 -29.57 18.57 -5.55
C LYS A 108 -28.37 17.98 -6.28
N ILE A 109 -27.69 17.02 -5.66
CA ILE A 109 -26.53 16.31 -6.21
C ILE A 109 -26.92 15.47 -7.44
N MET A 110 -28.08 14.80 -7.41
CA MET A 110 -28.60 13.99 -8.52
C MET A 110 -29.08 14.85 -9.70
N GLN A 111 -29.41 16.11 -9.44
CA GLN A 111 -29.86 17.06 -10.46
C GLN A 111 -28.71 17.83 -11.11
N ILE A 112 -27.47 17.62 -10.67
CA ILE A 112 -26.27 18.13 -11.34
C ILE A 112 -26.19 17.45 -12.70
N LYS A 113 -26.33 18.22 -13.77
CA LYS A 113 -26.15 17.73 -15.14
C LYS A 113 -24.69 17.90 -15.51
N ASP A 114 -24.06 16.84 -16.02
CA ASP A 114 -22.77 16.96 -16.68
C ASP A 114 -22.90 17.88 -17.89
N SER A 115 -22.45 19.12 -17.74
CA SER A 115 -22.38 20.11 -18.83
C SER A 115 -21.22 19.84 -19.80
N ASP A 116 -20.32 18.92 -19.46
CA ASP A 116 -19.07 18.66 -20.22
C ASP A 116 -19.19 17.51 -21.22
N LYS A 117 -20.35 17.37 -21.88
CA LYS A 117 -20.45 16.63 -23.15
C LYS A 117 -20.13 17.56 -24.32
N THR A 118 -18.87 17.96 -24.46
CA THR A 118 -18.40 18.64 -25.68
C THR A 118 -17.27 17.85 -26.34
N LEU A 119 -17.66 17.06 -27.34
CA LEU A 119 -16.95 16.66 -28.57
C LEU A 119 -15.53 16.06 -28.48
N PHE A 120 -15.47 14.72 -28.55
CA PHE A 120 -14.53 14.03 -29.44
C PHE A 120 -15.33 13.07 -30.32
N LEU A 121 -15.86 13.60 -31.42
CA LEU A 121 -16.09 12.83 -32.65
C LEU A 121 -14.80 12.88 -33.47
#